data_AF-A0A1H1D9D2-F1
#
_entry.id   AF-A0A1H1D9D2-F1
#
_cell.length_a   1.000
_cell.length_b   1.000
_cell.length_c   1.000
_cell.angle_alpha   90.00
_cell.angle_beta   90.00
_cell.angle_gamma   90.00
#
_symmetry.space_group_name_H-M   'P 1'
#
loop_
_entity.id
_entity.type
_entity.pdbx_description
1 polymer ?
#
loop_
_entity_poly.entity_id
_entity_poly.type
_entity_poly.pdbx_seq_one_letter_code
_entity_poly.pdbx_strand_id
1 'polypeptide(L)'
;MKKALLIVNAAVGAALLTLVTAVLTLLVLMFSTGEESVRREGLFGSVFFETTEVREGVTGASMGVDNLTGLVVVFVVLFLFLVLTQVAYRGLKVHRARLIEEQAGGRHQAV
;
A
#
# COMPACT_ATOMS: atom_id res chain seq x y z
N MET A 1 23.62 3.64 9.65
CA MET A 1 22.41 3.42 10.48
C MET A 1 21.16 4.14 9.96
N LYS A 2 21.20 5.45 9.62
CA LYS A 2 20.02 6.20 9.12
C LYS A 2 19.34 5.64 7.85
N LYS A 3 20.09 4.93 6.98
CA LYS A 3 19.53 4.28 5.79
C LYS A 3 18.67 3.05 6.15
N ALA A 4 19.14 2.22 7.08
CA ALA A 4 18.40 1.05 7.55
C ALA A 4 17.10 1.45 8.26
N LEU A 5 17.13 2.51 9.08
CA LEU A 5 15.95 3.01 9.77
C LEU A 5 14.84 3.47 8.82
N LEU A 6 15.21 4.04 7.67
CA LEU A 6 14.24 4.44 6.65
C LEU A 6 13.64 3.26 5.88
N ILE A 7 14.45 2.25 5.59
CA ILE A 7 13.98 1.03 4.93
C ILE A 7 13.00 0.31 5.86
N VAL A 8 13.31 0.20 7.15
CA VAL A 8 12.40 -0.37 8.15
C VAL A 8 11.11 0.45 8.24
N ASN A 9 11.20 1.78 8.29
CA ASN A 9 10.00 2.62 8.33
C ASN A 9 9.15 2.50 7.05
N ALA A 10 9.79 2.38 5.88
CA ALA A 10 9.10 2.12 4.61
C ALA A 10 8.45 0.74 4.60
N ALA A 11 9.09 -0.29 5.15
CA ALA A 11 8.54 -1.64 5.28
C ALA A 11 7.32 -1.66 6.20
N VAL A 12 7.40 -0.99 7.36
CA VAL A 12 6.26 -0.86 8.29
C VAL A 12 5.12 -0.08 7.63
N GLY A 13 5.43 1.03 6.95
CA GLY A 13 4.42 1.80 6.20
C GLY A 13 3.75 0.99 5.09
N ALA A 14 4.53 0.23 4.32
CA ALA A 14 4.00 -0.66 3.28
C ALA A 14 3.12 -1.77 3.88
N ALA A 15 3.52 -2.35 5.01
CA ALA A 15 2.73 -3.38 5.70
C ALA A 15 1.37 -2.82 6.16
N LEU A 16 1.37 -1.64 6.80
CA LEU A 16 0.14 -0.99 7.24
C LEU A 16 -0.76 -0.62 6.07
N LEU A 17 -0.20 -0.06 4.98
CA LEU A 17 -0.99 0.25 3.78
C LEU A 17 -1.56 -1.01 3.15
N THR A 18 -0.79 -2.09 3.06
CA THR A 18 -1.26 -3.38 2.54
C THR A 18 -2.44 -3.90 3.38
N LEU A 19 -2.35 -3.78 4.71
CA LEU A 19 -3.42 -4.19 5.62
C LEU A 19 -4.68 -3.37 5.40
N VAL A 20 -4.55 -2.04 5.30
CA VAL A 20 -5.67 -1.13 5.01
C VAL A 20 -6.30 -1.45 3.65
N THR A 21 -5.49 -1.67 2.62
CA THR A 21 -5.97 -2.05 1.29
C THR A 21 -6.70 -3.40 1.33
N ALA A 22 -6.22 -4.37 2.09
CA ALA A 22 -6.90 -5.65 2.28
C ALA A 22 -8.26 -5.50 2.97
N VAL A 23 -8.33 -4.72 4.05
CA VAL A 23 -9.60 -4.43 4.73
C VAL A 23 -10.58 -3.70 3.82
N LEU A 24 -10.13 -2.66 3.10
CA LEU A 24 -10.98 -1.95 2.14
C LEU A 24 -11.48 -2.87 1.03
N THR A 25 -10.63 -3.76 0.51
CA THR A 25 -11.04 -4.71 -0.52
C THR A 25 -12.10 -5.67 0.01
N LEU A 26 -11.94 -6.19 1.23
CA LEU A 26 -12.96 -7.01 1.89
C LEU A 26 -14.29 -6.27 2.02
N LEU A 27 -14.26 -5.02 2.48
CA LEU A 27 -15.48 -4.21 2.61
C LEU A 27 -16.14 -4.00 1.25
N VAL A 28 -15.37 -3.72 0.20
CA VAL A 28 -15.89 -3.59 -1.17
C VAL A 28 -16.51 -4.91 -1.64
N LEU A 29 -15.87 -6.05 -1.39
CA LEU A 29 -16.42 -7.37 -1.76
C LEU A 29 -17.72 -7.66 -1.00
N MET A 30 -17.78 -7.36 0.31
CA MET A 30 -19.01 -7.50 1.10
C MET A 30 -20.16 -6.68 0.56
N PHE A 31 -19.91 -5.39 0.27
CA PHE A 31 -20.96 -4.49 -0.26
C PHE A 31 -21.28 -4.72 -1.74
N SER A 32 -20.38 -5.38 -2.50
CA SER A 32 -20.58 -5.72 -3.90
C SER A 32 -21.29 -7.06 -4.11
N THR A 33 -21.40 -7.89 -3.07
CA THR A 33 -22.11 -9.17 -3.16
C THR A 33 -23.59 -8.93 -2.90
N GLY A 34 -24.35 -8.65 -3.97
CA GLY A 34 -25.82 -8.70 -3.95
C GLY A 34 -26.33 -10.13 -3.81
N GLU A 35 -27.65 -10.31 -3.65
CA GLU A 35 -28.42 -11.52 -3.27
C GLU A 35 -28.01 -12.89 -3.85
N GLU A 36 -27.09 -12.96 -4.80
CA GLU A 36 -26.51 -14.18 -5.32
C GLU A 36 -25.39 -14.75 -4.42
N SER A 37 -25.49 -16.05 -4.14
CA SER A 37 -24.49 -16.89 -3.48
C SER A 37 -23.27 -17.10 -4.38
N VAL A 38 -22.44 -16.06 -4.54
CA VAL A 38 -21.29 -16.06 -5.44
C VAL A 38 -20.01 -15.79 -4.67
N ARG A 39 -19.02 -16.68 -4.84
CA ARG A 39 -17.64 -16.48 -4.37
C ARG A 39 -17.00 -15.32 -5.14
N ARG A 40 -16.64 -14.25 -4.43
CA ARG A 40 -15.94 -13.07 -4.97
C ARG A 40 -14.51 -13.02 -4.45
N GLU A 41 -13.58 -12.83 -5.37
CA GLU A 41 -12.15 -12.78 -5.08
C GLU A 41 -11.62 -11.36 -5.31
N GLY A 42 -10.76 -10.90 -4.40
CA GLY A 42 -10.10 -9.60 -4.44
C GLY A 42 -8.61 -9.72 -4.17
N LEU A 43 -7.87 -8.65 -4.46
CA LEU A 43 -6.42 -8.60 -4.33
C LEU A 43 -5.72 -9.78 -5.03
N PHE A 44 -5.99 -9.92 -6.34
CA PHE A 44 -5.39 -10.97 -7.19
C PHE A 44 -5.65 -12.40 -6.69
N GLY A 45 -6.86 -12.67 -6.18
CA GLY A 45 -7.21 -13.98 -5.62
C GLY A 45 -6.63 -14.24 -4.24
N SER A 46 -6.03 -13.24 -3.58
CA SER A 46 -5.51 -13.44 -2.22
C SER A 46 -6.59 -13.44 -1.17
N VAL A 47 -7.64 -12.65 -1.36
CA VAL A 47 -8.72 -12.52 -0.38
C VAL A 47 -10.02 -12.93 -1.03
N PHE A 48 -10.78 -13.78 -0.35
CA PHE A 48 -12.08 -14.24 -0.83
C PHE A 48 -13.19 -13.84 0.14
N PHE A 49 -14.35 -13.56 -0.44
CA PHE A 49 -15.60 -13.42 0.26
C PHE A 49 -16.64 -14.29 -0.42
N GLU A 50 -17.19 -15.26 0.30
CA GLU A 50 -18.13 -16.24 -0.23
C GLU A 50 -19.43 -16.21 0.58
N THR A 51 -20.54 -16.00 -0.12
CA THR A 51 -21.89 -16.08 0.44
C THR A 51 -22.49 -17.41 0.04
N THR A 52 -22.80 -18.26 1.02
CA THR A 52 -23.45 -19.56 0.82
C THR A 52 -24.77 -19.57 1.57
N GLU A 53 -25.84 -20.03 0.94
CA GLU A 53 -27.12 -20.23 1.62
C GLU A 53 -27.01 -21.49 2.48
N VAL A 54 -27.00 -21.33 3.81
CA VAL A 54 -26.79 -22.45 4.75
C VAL A 54 -28.10 -23.16 5.06
N ARG A 55 -29.23 -22.45 5.00
CA ARG A 55 -30.62 -22.91 5.09
C ARG A 55 -31.53 -21.90 4.36
N GLU A 56 -32.75 -22.28 3.98
CA GLU A 56 -33.74 -21.34 3.41
C GLU A 56 -33.84 -20.06 4.27
N GLY A 57 -33.45 -18.93 3.69
CA GLY A 57 -33.47 -17.62 4.36
C GLY A 57 -32.32 -17.35 5.34
N VAL A 58 -31.31 -18.21 5.43
CA VAL A 58 -30.09 -18.03 6.24
C VAL A 58 -28.86 -18.00 5.35
N THR A 59 -28.40 -16.79 5.03
CA THR A 59 -27.16 -16.55 4.30
C THR A 59 -25.97 -16.64 5.26
N GLY A 60 -25.08 -17.61 5.02
CA GLY A 60 -23.77 -17.69 5.66
C GLY A 60 -22.74 -16.93 4.84
N ALA A 61 -21.88 -16.16 5.51
CA ALA A 61 -20.76 -15.47 4.89
C ALA A 61 -19.45 -16.06 5.40
N SER A 62 -18.59 -16.50 4.48
CA SER A 62 -17.22 -16.93 4.75
C SER A 62 -16.25 -15.91 4.16
N MET A 63 -15.23 -15.55 4.93
CA MET A 63 -14.18 -14.63 4.47
C MET A 63 -12.82 -15.17 4.88
N GLY A 64 -11.82 -15.02 4.01
CA GLY A 64 -10.49 -15.51 4.32
C GLY A 64 -9.44 -15.13 3.28
N VAL A 65 -8.22 -15.62 3.53
CA VAL A 65 -7.07 -15.47 2.63
C VAL A 65 -6.85 -16.81 1.95
N ASP A 66 -7.12 -16.90 0.65
CA ASP A 66 -6.92 -18.14 -0.12
C ASP A 66 -5.48 -18.26 -0.62
N ASN A 67 -4.86 -17.13 -0.99
CA ASN A 67 -3.51 -17.12 -1.56
C ASN A 67 -2.66 -15.94 -1.07
N LEU A 68 -1.60 -16.20 -0.30
CA LEU A 68 -0.69 -15.13 0.16
C LEU A 68 0.02 -14.38 -0.97
N THR A 69 0.11 -14.96 -2.17
CA THR A 69 0.86 -14.39 -3.31
C THR A 69 0.34 -13.00 -3.69
N GLY A 70 -0.99 -12.82 -3.78
CA GLY A 70 -1.56 -11.51 -4.12
C GLY A 70 -1.26 -10.45 -3.07
N LEU A 71 -1.22 -10.84 -1.79
CA LEU A 71 -0.88 -9.94 -0.68
C LEU A 71 0.60 -9.51 -0.74
N VAL A 72 1.49 -10.46 -1.05
CA VAL A 72 2.93 -10.20 -1.22
C VAL A 72 3.17 -9.26 -2.40
N VAL A 73 2.46 -9.44 -3.52
CA VAL A 73 2.57 -8.54 -4.67
C VAL A 73 2.19 -7.11 -4.29
N VAL A 74 1.05 -6.91 -3.62
CA VAL A 74 0.61 -5.58 -3.17
C VAL A 74 1.63 -4.96 -2.21
N PHE A 75 2.14 -5.74 -1.26
CA PHE A 75 3.18 -5.30 -0.34
C PHE A 75 4.45 -4.86 -1.07
N VAL A 76 4.94 -5.66 -2.02
CA VAL A 76 6.16 -5.35 -2.80
C VAL A 76 5.97 -4.08 -3.62
N VAL A 77 4.82 -3.92 -4.28
CA VAL A 77 4.52 -2.72 -5.07
C VAL A 77 4.49 -1.47 -4.19
N LEU A 78 3.80 -1.52 -3.04
CA LEU A 78 3.73 -0.39 -2.10
C LEU A 78 5.10 -0.07 -1.49
N PHE A 79 5.86 -1.10 -1.14
CA PHE A 79 7.21 -0.93 -0.60
C PHE A 79 8.13 -0.26 -1.61
N LEU A 80 8.17 -0.74 -2.86
CA LEU A 80 8.96 -0.14 -3.92
C LEU A 80 8.54 1.31 -4.18
N PHE A 81 7.23 1.58 -4.20
CA PHE A 81 6.71 2.93 -4.36
C PHE A 81 7.17 3.89 -3.24
N LEU A 82 7.10 3.46 -1.98
CA LEU A 82 7.56 4.26 -0.84
C LEU A 82 9.07 4.49 -0.88
N VAL A 83 9.86 3.47 -1.22
CA VAL A 83 11.31 3.60 -1.37
C VAL A 83 11.65 4.59 -2.48
N LEU A 84 11.01 4.46 -3.64
CA LEU A 84 11.20 5.37 -4.78
C LEU A 84 10.86 6.81 -4.40
N THR A 85 9.73 7.01 -3.72
CA THR A 85 9.29 8.32 -3.23
C THR A 85 10.31 8.93 -2.27
N GLN A 86 10.86 8.15 -1.33
CA GLN A 86 11.90 8.63 -0.42
C GLN A 86 13.21 8.99 -1.14
N VAL A 87 13.61 8.20 -2.14
CA VAL A 87 14.79 8.47 -2.96
C VAL A 87 14.61 9.77 -3.74
N ALA A 88 13.45 9.95 -4.40
CA ALA A 88 13.11 11.16 -5.13
C ALA A 88 13.10 12.40 -4.22
N TYR A 89 12.46 12.30 -3.05
CA TYR A 89 12.41 13.40 -2.08
C TYR A 89 13.80 13.81 -1.58
N ARG A 90 14.69 12.83 -1.35
CA ARG A 90 16.08 13.10 -0.97
C ARG A 90 16.87 13.76 -2.10
N GLY A 91 16.73 13.27 -3.33
CA GLY A 91 17.34 13.90 -4.50
C GLY A 91 16.93 15.36 -4.63
N LEU A 92 15.64 15.65 -4.45
CA LEU A 92 15.11 17.01 -4.51
C LEU A 92 15.63 17.91 -3.39
N LYS A 93 15.77 17.39 -2.16
CA LYS A 93 16.38 18.13 -1.05
C LYS A 93 17.85 18.47 -1.30
N VAL A 94 18.62 17.55 -1.83
CA VAL A 94 20.04 17.79 -2.16
C VAL A 94 20.16 18.84 -3.26
N HIS A 95 19.31 18.76 -4.28
CA HIS A 95 19.30 19.74 -5.37
C HIS A 95 18.91 21.14 -4.87
N ARG A 96 17.90 21.23 -3.99
CA ARG A 96 17.54 22.49 -3.32
C ARG A 96 18.67 23.05 -2.47
N ALA A 97 19.36 22.21 -1.69
CA ALA A 97 20.46 22.65 -0.84
C ALA A 97 21.61 23.25 -1.68
N ARG A 98 21.94 22.60 -2.79
CA ARG A 98 22.97 23.08 -3.74
C ARG A 98 22.60 24.43 -4.35
N LEU A 99 21.35 24.62 -4.78
CA LEU A 99 20.89 25.88 -5.35
C LEU A 99 20.91 27.03 -4.33
N ILE A 100 20.63 26.74 -3.05
CA ILE A 100 20.70 27.72 -1.97
C ILE A 100 22.15 28.13 -1.69
N GLU A 101 23.10 27.19 -1.70
CA GLU A 101 24.54 27.49 -1.57
C GLU A 101 25.07 28.31 -2.74
N GLU A 102 24.69 27.99 -3.97
CA GLU A 102 25.08 28.75 -5.16
C GLU A 102 24.52 30.19 -5.12
N GLN A 103 23.29 30.37 -4.67
CA GLN A 103 22.70 31.71 -4.48
C GLN A 103 23.31 32.49 -3.30
N ALA A 104 23.66 31.81 -2.21
CA ALA A 104 24.30 32.44 -1.04
C ALA A 104 25.76 32.84 -1.31
N GLY A 105 26.49 32.03 -2.09
CA GLY A 105 27.86 32.31 -2.53
C GLY A 105 27.93 33.42 -3.58
N GLY A 106 27.00 33.46 -4.53
CA GLY A 106 26.94 34.52 -5.55
C GLY A 106 26.62 35.91 -4.97
N ARG A 107 25.90 35.98 -3.85
CA ARG A 107 25.54 37.25 -3.19
C ARG A 107 26.70 37.87 -2.38
N HIS A 108 27.73 37.11 -2.03
CA HIS A 108 28.95 37.63 -1.38
C HIS A 108 29.99 38.17 -2.36
N GLN A 109 29.92 37.83 -3.65
CA GLN A 109 30.84 38.34 -4.67
C GLN A 109 30.33 39.62 -5.37
N ALA A 110 29.08 40.02 -5.10
CA ALA A 110 28.43 41.16 -5.74
C ALA A 110 28.26 42.39 -4.81
N VAL A 111 28.92 42.41 -3.65
CA VAL A 111 28.92 43.54 -2.68
C VAL A 111 30.34 44.00 -2.42
#